data_AF-A0A655ARQ0-F1
#
_entry.id   AF-A0A655ARQ0-F1
#
_cell.length_a   1.000
_cell.length_b   1.000
_cell.length_c   1.000
_cell.angle_alpha   90.00
_cell.angle_beta   90.00
_cell.angle_gamma   90.00
#
_symmetry.space_group_name_H-M   'P 1'
#
loop_
_entity.id
_entity.type
_entity.pdbx_description
1 polymer ?
#
loop_
_entity_poly.entity_id
_entity_poly.type
_entity_poly.pdbx_seq_one_letter_code
_entity_poly.pdbx_strand_id
1 'polypeptide(L)'
;MSITTTLRMVRDNPALAAWFTTTRPPIGGEMAGRSEVIAALAAAFLNSLGPDDPTTVERRARWVVRMLTSLLMFPGRDEADERAMIAEFVVPIVTPASAAARKAGHPGPE
;
A
#
# COMPACT_ATOMS: atom_id res chain seq x y z
N MET A 1 5.23 4.24 -10.29
CA MET A 1 6.21 3.74 -9.31
C MET A 1 5.60 2.52 -8.62
N SER A 2 6.31 1.40 -8.53
CA SER A 2 5.78 0.17 -7.90
C SER A 2 5.94 0.23 -6.38
N ILE A 3 5.00 -0.37 -5.62
CA ILE A 3 5.06 -0.48 -4.15
C ILE A 3 6.41 -1.04 -3.69
N THR A 4 6.91 -2.09 -4.35
CA THR A 4 8.20 -2.71 -4.01
C THR A 4 9.38 -1.75 -4.22
N THR A 5 9.29 -0.86 -5.20
CA THR A 5 10.32 0.18 -5.42
C THR A 5 10.31 1.19 -4.28
N THR A 6 9.14 1.62 -3.82
CA THR A 6 9.01 2.52 -2.67
C THR A 6 9.57 1.89 -1.40
N LEU A 7 9.24 0.62 -1.12
CA LEU A 7 9.76 -0.09 0.05
C LEU A 7 11.28 -0.16 0.03
N ARG A 8 11.87 -0.47 -1.13
CA ARG A 8 13.32 -0.51 -1.32
C ARG A 8 13.97 0.84 -1.05
N MET A 9 13.43 1.93 -1.62
CA MET A 9 13.98 3.28 -1.41
C MET A 9 13.98 3.72 0.06
N VAL A 10 12.95 3.34 0.82
CA VAL A 10 12.88 3.65 2.26
C VAL A 10 13.92 2.84 3.03
N ARG A 11 14.04 1.54 2.74
CA ARG A 11 14.97 0.63 3.42
C ARG A 11 16.44 0.95 3.10
N ASP A 12 16.73 1.36 1.88
CA ASP A 12 18.09 1.71 1.42
C ASP A 12 18.56 3.07 1.96
N ASN A 13 17.67 3.89 2.53
CA ASN A 13 18.00 5.18 3.14
C ASN A 13 18.10 5.04 4.68
N PRO A 14 19.30 5.12 5.28
CA PRO A 14 19.48 4.94 6.73
C PRO A 14 18.63 5.89 7.58
N ALA A 15 18.44 7.13 7.14
CA ALA A 15 17.66 8.13 7.87
C ALA A 15 16.16 7.79 7.89
N LEU A 16 15.63 7.20 6.80
CA LEU A 16 14.24 6.77 6.73
C LEU A 16 14.03 5.42 7.41
N ALA A 17 14.94 4.47 7.19
CA ALA A 17 14.88 3.13 7.79
C ALA A 17 14.87 3.18 9.33
N ALA A 18 15.60 4.12 9.93
CA ALA A 18 15.66 4.32 11.38
C ALA A 18 14.28 4.55 12.05
N TRP A 19 13.27 5.01 11.30
CA TRP A 19 11.92 5.22 11.83
C TRP A 19 11.13 3.93 12.01
N PHE A 20 11.56 2.84 11.37
CA PHE A 20 10.85 1.56 11.31
C PHE A 20 11.60 0.42 12.03
N THR A 21 12.75 0.70 12.66
CA THR A 21 13.51 -0.31 13.41
C THR A 21 12.80 -0.70 14.70
N THR A 22 12.70 -2.00 14.99
CA THR A 22 12.05 -2.55 16.20
C THR A 22 12.90 -2.42 17.48
N THR A 23 14.16 -1.96 17.36
CA THR A 23 15.09 -1.77 18.50
C THR A 23 14.77 -0.55 19.36
N ARG A 24 13.83 0.30 18.92
CA ARG A 24 13.21 1.39 19.67
C ARG A 24 11.69 1.32 19.45
N PRO A 25 10.85 1.93 20.33
CA PRO A 25 9.42 2.04 20.07
C PRO A 25 9.22 2.58 18.65
N PRO A 26 8.52 1.87 17.76
CA PRO A 26 8.52 2.23 16.35
C PRO A 26 7.75 3.52 16.10
N ILE A 27 8.46 4.64 16.10
CA ILE A 27 7.90 5.98 15.94
C ILE A 27 7.22 6.11 14.57
N GLY A 28 7.83 5.57 13.51
CA GLY A 28 7.28 5.65 12.16
C GLY A 28 5.96 4.92 11.99
N GLY A 29 5.79 3.77 12.64
CA GLY A 29 4.53 3.00 12.56
C GLY A 29 3.40 3.61 13.38
N GLU A 30 3.68 4.10 14.59
CA GLU A 30 2.69 4.83 15.37
C GLU A 30 2.28 6.15 14.69
N MET A 31 3.25 6.90 14.15
CA MET A 31 2.98 8.18 13.51
C MET A 31 2.25 8.01 12.18
N ALA A 32 2.59 7.00 11.38
CA ALA A 32 1.85 6.67 10.16
C ALA A 32 0.40 6.25 10.45
N GLY A 33 0.17 5.50 11.54
CA GLY A 33 -1.17 5.10 11.96
C GLY A 33 -2.06 6.23 12.49
N ARG A 34 -1.45 7.32 12.99
CA ARG A 34 -2.15 8.47 13.60
C ARG A 34 -2.13 9.74 12.75
N SER A 35 -1.34 9.80 11.67
CA SER A 35 -1.19 10.99 10.84
C SER A 35 -2.31 11.14 9.81
N GLU A 36 -3.12 12.19 9.98
CA GLU A 36 -4.16 12.58 9.01
C GLU A 36 -3.56 12.97 7.65
N VAL A 37 -2.37 13.57 7.63
CA VAL A 37 -1.66 13.94 6.40
C VAL A 37 -1.27 12.70 5.59
N ILE A 38 -0.69 11.69 6.24
CA ILE A 38 -0.32 10.44 5.56
C ILE A 38 -1.56 9.72 5.02
N ALA A 39 -2.65 9.70 5.80
CA ALA A 39 -3.92 9.14 5.36
C ALA A 39 -4.51 9.89 4.15
N ALA A 40 -4.45 11.23 4.15
CA ALA A 40 -4.93 12.06 3.05
C ALA A 40 -4.11 11.85 1.77
N LEU A 41 -2.77 11.77 1.87
CA LEU A 41 -1.89 11.48 0.74
C LEU A 41 -2.17 10.09 0.16
N ALA A 42 -2.37 9.08 1.01
CA ALA A 42 -2.73 7.74 0.57
C ALA A 42 -4.12 7.71 -0.11
N ALA A 43 -5.10 8.45 0.41
CA ALA A 43 -6.42 8.58 -0.21
C ALA A 43 -6.36 9.26 -1.58
N ALA A 44 -5.57 10.33 -1.71
CA ALA A 44 -5.33 11.01 -2.99
C ALA A 44 -4.69 10.07 -4.03
N PHE A 45 -3.71 9.27 -3.60
CA PHE A 45 -3.11 8.24 -4.47
C PHE A 45 -4.14 7.19 -4.92
N LEU A 46 -4.95 6.66 -4.00
CA LEU A 46 -5.98 5.67 -4.34
C LEU A 46 -7.03 6.22 -5.32
N ASN A 47 -7.47 7.46 -5.13
CA ASN A 47 -8.36 8.14 -6.08
C ASN A 47 -7.73 8.28 -7.47
N SER A 48 -6.40 8.44 -7.57
CA SER A 48 -5.71 8.49 -8.87
C SER A 48 -5.75 7.15 -9.62
N LEU A 49 -5.96 6.03 -8.93
CA LEU A 49 -6.10 4.69 -9.53
C LEU A 49 -7.52 4.41 -10.06
N GLY A 50 -8.47 5.26 -9.70
CA GLY A 50 -9.83 5.29 -10.22
C GLY A 50 -10.83 5.77 -9.17
N PRO A 51 -11.99 6.26 -9.61
CA PRO A 51 -13.02 6.75 -8.71
C PRO A 51 -13.63 5.59 -7.90
N ASP A 52 -13.88 5.84 -6.62
CA ASP A 52 -14.58 4.95 -5.70
C ASP A 52 -15.33 5.81 -4.66
N ASP A 53 -16.15 5.18 -3.82
CA ASP A 53 -16.85 5.87 -2.74
C ASP A 53 -15.85 6.49 -1.73
N PRO A 54 -16.00 7.78 -1.35
CA PRO A 54 -15.05 8.47 -0.46
C PRO A 54 -14.80 7.73 0.86
N THR A 55 -15.83 7.16 1.48
CA THR A 55 -15.69 6.45 2.77
C THR A 55 -14.90 5.14 2.60
N THR A 56 -15.04 4.50 1.44
CA THR A 56 -14.29 3.31 1.05
C THR A 56 -12.82 3.66 0.78
N VAL A 57 -12.55 4.75 0.08
CA VAL A 57 -11.19 5.24 -0.20
C VAL A 57 -10.46 5.57 1.10
N GLU A 58 -11.09 6.30 2.01
CA GLU A 58 -10.48 6.61 3.31
C GLU A 58 -10.17 5.37 4.13
N ARG A 59 -11.07 4.39 4.16
CA ARG A 59 -10.85 3.13 4.88
C ARG A 59 -9.68 2.36 4.27
N ARG A 60 -9.62 2.28 2.94
CA ARG A 60 -8.50 1.66 2.21
C ARG A 60 -7.20 2.40 2.42
N ALA A 61 -7.19 3.73 2.42
CA ALA A 61 -6.01 4.54 2.67
C ALA A 61 -5.40 4.20 4.04
N ARG A 62 -6.22 4.20 5.10
CA ARG A 62 -5.78 3.81 6.45
C ARG A 62 -5.31 2.35 6.51
N TRP A 63 -5.89 1.45 5.71
CA TRP A 63 -5.47 0.05 5.65
C TRP A 63 -4.12 -0.12 4.93
N VAL A 64 -3.94 0.52 3.78
CA VAL A 64 -2.70 0.47 2.99
C VAL A 64 -1.53 1.02 3.79
N VAL A 65 -1.72 2.13 4.50
CA VAL A 65 -0.66 2.70 5.35
C VAL A 65 -0.19 1.66 6.39
N ARG A 66 -1.12 0.96 7.06
CA ARG A 66 -0.76 -0.12 8.00
C ARG A 66 -0.02 -1.26 7.33
N MET A 67 -0.42 -1.66 6.12
CA MET A 67 0.28 -2.70 5.35
C MET A 67 1.69 -2.29 4.94
N LEU A 68 1.87 -1.06 4.43
CA LEU A 68 3.19 -0.55 4.08
C LEU A 68 4.09 -0.44 5.32
N THR A 69 3.56 0.07 6.44
CA THR A 69 4.28 0.09 7.72
C THR A 69 4.70 -1.31 8.14
N SER A 70 3.79 -2.29 8.06
CA SER A 70 4.09 -3.69 8.38
C SER A 70 5.23 -4.22 7.51
N LEU A 71 5.17 -4.02 6.19
CA LEU A 71 6.21 -4.47 5.27
C LEU A 71 7.55 -3.78 5.58
N LEU A 72 7.56 -2.48 5.89
CA LEU A 72 8.78 -1.77 6.26
C LEU A 72 9.44 -2.32 7.53
N MET A 73 8.64 -2.74 8.52
CA MET A 73 9.13 -3.33 9.77
C MET A 73 9.51 -4.81 9.63
N PHE A 74 8.72 -5.55 8.86
CA PHE A 74 8.79 -7.00 8.71
C PHE A 74 8.75 -7.33 7.21
N PRO A 75 9.90 -7.27 6.52
CA PRO A 75 9.98 -7.59 5.09
C PRO A 75 9.59 -9.04 4.83
N GLY A 76 9.21 -9.33 3.57
CA GLY A 76 9.06 -10.71 3.12
C GLY A 76 10.37 -11.50 3.21
N ARG A 77 10.27 -12.82 3.06
CA ARG A 77 11.44 -13.71 3.15
C ARG A 77 12.51 -13.39 2.10
N ASP A 78 12.05 -13.00 0.93
CA ASP A 78 12.84 -12.50 -0.19
C ASP A 78 11.98 -11.58 -1.08
N GLU A 79 12.57 -11.04 -2.15
CA GLU A 79 11.88 -10.11 -3.04
C GLU A 79 10.73 -10.79 -3.83
N ALA A 80 10.82 -12.08 -4.11
CA ALA A 80 9.78 -12.80 -4.84
C ALA A 80 8.56 -13.06 -3.93
N ASP A 81 8.80 -13.50 -2.70
CA ASP A 81 7.80 -13.65 -1.65
C ASP A 81 7.08 -12.31 -1.36
N GLU A 82 7.83 -11.22 -1.20
CA GLU A 82 7.24 -9.90 -0.96
C GLU A 82 6.40 -9.41 -2.14
N ARG A 83 6.86 -9.61 -3.38
CA ARG A 83 6.05 -9.30 -4.58
C ARG A 83 4.79 -10.14 -4.65
N ALA A 84 4.86 -11.42 -4.34
CA ALA A 84 3.69 -12.31 -4.32
C ALA A 84 2.67 -11.84 -3.27
N MET A 85 3.12 -11.54 -2.04
CA MET A 85 2.25 -11.01 -0.98
C MET A 85 1.56 -9.69 -1.39
N ILE A 86 2.31 -8.77 -2.01
CA ILE A 86 1.74 -7.51 -2.49
C ILE A 86 0.70 -7.75 -3.59
N ALA A 87 1.03 -8.60 -4.57
CA ALA A 87 0.14 -8.90 -5.69
C ALA A 87 -1.15 -9.60 -5.23
N GLU A 88 -1.05 -10.53 -4.28
CA GLU A 88 -2.18 -11.32 -3.80
C GLU A 88 -3.04 -10.55 -2.81
N PHE A 89 -2.44 -9.84 -1.85
CA PHE A 89 -3.17 -9.28 -0.71
C PHE A 89 -3.34 -7.76 -0.75
N VAL A 90 -2.46 -7.02 -1.44
CA VAL A 90 -2.49 -5.55 -1.46
C VAL A 90 -3.13 -5.00 -2.73
N VAL A 91 -2.72 -5.51 -3.90
CA VAL A 91 -3.21 -5.03 -5.21
C VAL A 91 -4.75 -5.06 -5.30
N PRO A 92 -5.46 -6.14 -4.92
CA PRO A 92 -6.92 -6.19 -5.04
C PRO A 92 -7.65 -5.14 -4.20
N ILE A 93 -7.01 -4.66 -3.13
CA ILE A 93 -7.58 -3.65 -2.23
C ILE A 93 -7.34 -2.24 -2.76
N VAL A 94 -6.20 -1.98 -3.42
CA VAL A 94 -5.84 -0.64 -3.91
C VAL A 94 -6.34 -0.34 -5.32
N THR A 95 -6.64 -1.36 -6.11
CA THR A 95 -7.24 -1.18 -7.44
C THR A 95 -8.77 -1.20 -7.35
N PRO A 96 -9.48 -0.24 -7.95
CA PRO A 96 -10.95 -0.22 -7.92
C PRO A 96 -11.54 -1.47 -8.59
N ALA A 97 -12.62 -2.02 -8.01
CA ALA A 97 -13.34 -3.19 -8.54
C ALA A 97 -13.84 -3.00 -10.00
N SER A 98 -14.04 -1.76 -10.45
CA SER A 98 -14.38 -1.44 -11.85
C SER A 98 -13.33 -1.89 -12.87
N ALA A 99 -12.07 -2.07 -12.48
CA ALA A 99 -11.04 -2.66 -13.34
C ALA A 99 -11.15 -4.19 -13.46
N ALA A 100 -11.63 -4.87 -12.40
CA ALA A 100 -11.89 -6.30 -12.41
C ALA A 100 -13.19 -6.64 -13.17
N ALA A 101 -14.24 -5.82 -13.02
CA ALA A 101 -15.50 -5.97 -13.75
C ALA A 101 -15.33 -5.76 -15.27
N ARG A 102 -14.48 -4.82 -15.72
CA ARG A 102 -14.14 -4.64 -17.14
C ARG A 102 -13.41 -5.84 -17.75
N LYS A 103 -12.59 -6.57 -16.97
CA LYS A 103 -11.94 -7.81 -17.44
C LYS A 103 -12.92 -8.98 -17.57
N ALA A 104 -13.97 -9.02 -16.75
CA ALA A 104 -15.00 -10.06 -16.80
C ALA A 104 -16.06 -9.82 -17.90
N GLY A 105 -16.14 -8.62 -18.45
CA GLY A 105 -17.22 -8.18 -19.34
C GLY A 105 -16.92 -8.15 -20.85
N HIS A 106 -15.89 -8.85 -21.35
CA HIS A 106 -15.68 -8.96 -22.81
C HIS A 106 -16.14 -10.34 -23.34
N PRO A 107 -17.43 -10.50 -23.70
CA PRO A 107 -17.80 -11.53 -24.66
C PRO A 107 -17.22 -11.13 -26.02
N GLY A 108 -16.45 -12.03 -26.63
CA GLY A 108 -15.86 -11.81 -27.95
C GLY A 108 -16.95 -11.58 -29.01
N PRO A 109 -16.63 -10.88 -30.12
CA PRO A 109 -17.61 -10.58 -31.16
C PRO A 109 -18.08 -11.88 -31.83
N GLU A 110 -19.40 -11.93 -32.09
CA GLU A 110 -20.11 -13.01 -32.80
C GLU A 110 -19.58 -13.26 -34.22
#